data_AF-A0A4Y4C6Q9-F1
#
_entry.id   AF-A0A4Y4C6Q9-F1
#
_cell.length_a   1.000
_cell.length_b   1.000
_cell.length_c   1.000
_cell.angle_alpha   90.00
_cell.angle_beta   90.00
_cell.angle_gamma   90.00
#
_symmetry.space_group_name_H-M   'P 1'
#
loop_
_entity.id
_entity.type
_entity.pdbx_description
1 polymer ?
#
loop_
_entity_poly.entity_id
_entity_poly.type
_entity_poly.pdbx_seq_one_letter_code
_entity_poly.pdbx_strand_id
1 'polypeptide(L)'
;MTRANPPSVAGMILSPAERARALTAAVLDGPDLTGAACTGHAPLFDEPGPREPPEAVDARMDAARAMCTICPVIARCATVADGLTDYQRAGMWAGIIRGRPRTGDES
;
A
#
# COMPACT_ATOMS: atom_id res chain seq x y z
N MET A 1 -55.75 -19.26 16.96
CA MET A 1 -54.56 -19.73 16.21
C MET A 1 -53.89 -18.51 15.60
N THR A 2 -52.92 -17.90 16.28
CA THR A 2 -52.21 -16.71 15.77
C THR A 2 -50.91 -17.16 15.11
N ARG A 3 -50.80 -17.02 13.79
CA ARG A 3 -49.52 -17.23 13.09
C ARG A 3 -48.61 -16.04 13.40
N ALA A 4 -47.44 -16.30 13.96
CA ALA A 4 -46.35 -15.33 14.04
C ALA A 4 -45.75 -15.12 12.63
N ASN A 5 -45.45 -13.88 12.29
CA ASN A 5 -44.80 -13.48 11.04
C ASN A 5 -43.26 -13.48 11.27
N PRO A 6 -42.42 -14.07 10.41
CA PRO A 6 -40.96 -13.97 10.56
C PRO A 6 -40.45 -12.56 10.24
N PRO A 7 -39.30 -12.13 10.81
CA PRO A 7 -38.68 -10.87 10.42
C PRO A 7 -38.17 -10.95 8.96
N SER A 8 -38.69 -10.08 8.10
CA SER A 8 -38.19 -9.87 6.75
C SER A 8 -36.74 -9.40 6.77
N VAL A 9 -35.88 -10.10 6.03
CA VAL A 9 -34.52 -9.65 5.68
C VAL A 9 -34.65 -8.63 4.54
N ALA A 10 -35.00 -7.39 4.87
CA ALA A 10 -35.07 -6.29 3.91
C ALA A 10 -33.74 -5.51 3.88
N GLY A 11 -33.04 -5.61 2.74
CA GLY A 11 -32.06 -4.66 2.20
C GLY A 11 -31.18 -3.87 3.18
N MET A 12 -29.97 -4.37 3.45
CA MET A 12 -28.94 -3.65 4.19
C MET A 12 -28.30 -2.56 3.32
N ILE A 13 -29.04 -1.47 3.07
CA ILE A 13 -28.43 -0.22 2.59
C ILE A 13 -27.82 0.46 3.81
N LEU A 14 -26.50 0.41 3.92
CA LEU A 14 -25.76 1.10 4.97
C LEU A 14 -26.09 2.60 4.92
N SER A 15 -26.42 3.17 6.07
CA SER A 15 -26.62 4.60 6.21
C SER A 15 -25.35 5.38 5.82
N PRO A 16 -25.46 6.67 5.44
CA PRO A 16 -24.29 7.49 5.15
C PRO A 16 -23.22 7.47 6.24
N ALA A 17 -23.62 7.44 7.52
CA ALA A 17 -22.70 7.38 8.66
C ALA A 17 -21.98 6.03 8.78
N GLU A 18 -22.67 4.92 8.51
CA GLU A 18 -22.07 3.59 8.50
C GLU A 18 -21.10 3.42 7.31
N ARG A 19 -21.44 3.99 6.16
CA ARG A 19 -20.54 4.04 5.00
C ARG A 19 -19.29 4.86 5.30
N ALA A 20 -19.45 6.01 5.96
CA ALA A 20 -18.31 6.82 6.39
C ALA A 20 -17.40 6.06 7.36
N ARG A 21 -17.97 5.42 8.39
CA ARG A 21 -17.22 4.57 9.34
C ARG A 21 -16.49 3.41 8.68
N ALA A 22 -17.14 2.71 7.74
CA ALA A 22 -16.52 1.61 7.01
C ALA A 22 -15.34 2.07 6.15
N LEU A 23 -15.47 3.22 5.48
CA LEU A 23 -14.37 3.84 4.74
C LEU A 23 -13.22 4.26 5.67
N THR A 24 -13.54 4.84 6.84
CA THR A 24 -12.50 5.21 7.82
C THR A 24 -11.75 3.98 8.33
N ALA A 25 -12.45 2.89 8.67
CA ALA A 25 -11.81 1.64 9.10
C ALA A 25 -10.91 1.05 8.01
N ALA A 26 -11.40 0.97 6.77
CA ALA A 26 -10.62 0.45 5.64
C ALA A 26 -9.37 1.30 5.31
N VAL A 27 -9.40 2.61 5.60
CA VAL A 27 -8.24 3.50 5.43
C VAL A 27 -7.25 3.40 6.58
N LEU A 28 -7.72 3.08 7.80
CA LEU A 28 -6.88 2.97 8.99
C LEU A 28 -6.26 1.57 9.19
N ASP A 29 -6.86 0.52 8.64
CA ASP A 29 -6.36 -0.88 8.70
C ASP A 29 -5.22 -1.14 7.70
N GLY A 30 -4.37 -0.13 7.48
CA GLY A 30 -3.11 -0.33 6.79
C GLY A 30 -2.22 -1.32 7.55
N PRO A 31 -1.29 -2.00 6.86
CA PRO A 31 -0.33 -2.86 7.53
C PRO A 31 0.43 -2.11 8.62
N ASP A 32 0.48 -2.66 9.84
CA ASP A 32 1.19 -2.04 10.96
C ASP A 32 2.70 -2.06 10.72
N LEU A 33 3.23 -0.97 10.17
CA LEU A 33 4.66 -0.72 9.97
C LEU A 33 5.17 0.35 10.95
N THR A 34 4.57 0.42 12.14
CA THR A 34 5.00 1.34 13.19
C THR A 34 6.48 1.11 13.52
N GLY A 35 7.27 2.19 13.49
CA GLY A 35 8.72 2.14 13.72
C GLY A 35 9.57 1.94 12.46
N ALA A 36 8.98 1.99 11.27
CA ALA A 36 9.76 1.97 10.03
C ALA A 36 10.76 3.13 9.96
N ALA A 37 12.02 2.83 9.64
CA ALA A 37 13.06 3.84 9.47
C ALA A 37 12.76 4.81 8.31
N CYS A 38 11.91 4.41 7.36
CA CYS A 38 11.51 5.21 6.21
C CYS A 38 10.33 6.16 6.47
N THR A 39 9.78 6.21 7.70
CA THR A 39 8.67 7.14 8.02
C THR A 39 9.08 8.58 7.70
N GLY A 40 8.28 9.26 6.85
CA GLY A 40 8.55 10.62 6.38
C GLY A 40 9.39 10.71 5.10
N HIS A 41 9.86 9.59 4.55
CA HIS A 41 10.73 9.54 3.37
C HIS A 41 10.08 8.86 2.16
N ALA A 42 8.75 8.79 2.09
CA ALA A 42 8.00 8.07 1.06
C ALA A 42 8.48 8.30 -0.39
N PRO A 43 8.81 9.54 -0.84
CA PRO A 43 9.28 9.77 -2.22
C PRO A 43 10.55 8.99 -2.61
N LEU A 44 11.39 8.59 -1.65
CA LEU A 44 12.57 7.77 -1.94
C LEU A 44 12.21 6.35 -2.38
N PHE A 45 11.02 5.88 -2.00
CA PHE A 45 10.59 4.50 -2.19
C PHE A 45 9.63 4.32 -3.36
N ASP A 46 9.16 5.39 -3.99
CA ASP A 46 8.23 5.33 -5.11
C ASP A 46 8.87 4.72 -6.38
N GLU A 47 8.05 4.16 -7.27
CA GLU A 47 8.47 3.72 -8.60
C GLU A 47 9.22 4.83 -9.36
N PRO A 48 10.20 4.51 -10.23
CA PRO A 48 10.78 5.48 -11.15
C PRO A 48 9.75 6.28 -11.93
N GLY A 49 9.91 7.60 -11.95
CA GLY A 49 9.06 8.48 -12.73
C GLY A 49 9.26 8.30 -14.25
N PRO A 50 8.25 8.61 -15.10
CA PRO A 50 8.35 8.44 -16.56
C PRO A 50 9.42 9.31 -17.24
N ARG A 51 9.87 10.37 -16.58
CA ARG A 51 10.91 11.30 -17.06
C ARG A 51 12.05 11.46 -16.05
N GLU A 52 12.14 10.55 -15.09
CA GLU A 52 13.21 10.56 -14.10
C GLU A 52 14.49 10.04 -14.76
N PRO A 53 15.61 10.79 -14.72
CA PRO A 53 16.87 10.32 -15.28
C PRO A 53 17.35 9.04 -14.59
N PRO A 54 17.93 8.07 -15.31
CA PRO A 54 18.39 6.81 -14.71
C PRO A 54 19.33 7.01 -13.51
N GLU A 55 20.24 7.98 -13.59
CA GLU A 55 21.17 8.28 -12.50
C GLU A 55 20.46 8.82 -11.25
N ALA A 56 19.35 9.53 -11.42
CA ALA A 56 18.54 10.03 -10.30
C ALA A 56 17.74 8.89 -9.66
N VAL A 57 17.22 7.97 -10.48
CA VAL A 57 16.57 6.74 -10.01
C VAL A 57 17.56 5.92 -9.19
N ASP A 58 18.74 5.64 -9.73
CA ASP A 58 19.76 4.82 -9.07
C ASP A 58 20.18 5.44 -7.72
N ALA A 59 20.48 6.74 -7.70
CA ALA A 59 20.86 7.44 -6.47
C ALA A 59 19.74 7.40 -5.40
N ARG A 60 18.49 7.57 -5.83
CA ARG A 60 17.33 7.52 -4.93
C ARG A 60 17.08 6.12 -4.39
N MET A 61 17.20 5.10 -5.25
CA MET A 61 17.03 3.70 -4.87
C MET A 61 18.15 3.20 -3.97
N ASP A 62 19.38 3.64 -4.18
CA ASP A 62 20.49 3.33 -3.27
C ASP A 62 20.28 3.94 -1.88
N ALA A 63 19.79 5.19 -1.81
CA ALA A 63 19.43 5.83 -0.55
C ALA A 63 18.29 5.09 0.17
N ALA A 64 17.25 4.69 -0.57
CA ALA A 64 16.14 3.90 -0.04
C ALA A 64 16.61 2.53 0.47
N ARG A 65 17.49 1.86 -0.28
CA ARG A 65 18.06 0.56 0.11
C ARG A 65 18.88 0.67 1.39
N ALA A 66 19.71 1.71 1.51
CA ALA A 66 20.48 1.98 2.73
C ALA A 66 19.56 2.10 3.96
N MET A 67 18.43 2.81 3.86
CA MET A 67 17.44 2.88 4.95
C MET A 67 16.83 1.51 5.27
N CYS A 68 16.54 0.69 4.26
CA CYS A 68 16.03 -0.66 4.49
C CYS A 68 17.01 -1.52 5.29
N THR A 69 18.33 -1.41 5.06
CA THR A 69 19.32 -2.22 5.78
C THR A 69 19.31 -2.04 7.29
N ILE A 70 18.89 -0.87 7.78
CA ILE A 70 18.81 -0.53 9.22
C ILE A 70 17.38 -0.55 9.75
N CYS A 71 16.39 -0.91 8.94
CA CYS A 71 14.99 -0.77 9.29
C CYS A 71 14.53 -1.90 10.24
N PRO A 72 14.02 -1.57 11.45
CA PRO A 72 13.67 -2.58 12.46
C PRO A 72 12.46 -3.43 12.07
N VAL A 73 11.65 -2.98 11.09
CA VAL A 73 10.44 -3.68 10.64
C VAL A 73 10.61 -4.35 9.26
N ILE A 74 11.84 -4.52 8.75
CA ILE A 74 12.10 -5.03 7.39
C ILE A 74 11.40 -6.37 7.10
N ALA A 75 11.39 -7.30 8.07
CA ALA A 75 10.74 -8.60 7.91
C ALA A 75 9.21 -8.44 7.72
N ARG A 76 8.59 -7.58 8.51
CA ARG A 76 7.14 -7.30 8.40
C ARG A 76 6.83 -6.56 7.09
N CYS A 77 7.68 -5.61 6.70
CA CYS A 77 7.58 -4.91 5.41
C CYS A 77 7.61 -5.90 4.23
N ALA A 78 8.49 -6.92 4.28
CA ALA A 78 8.52 -7.97 3.25
C ALA A 78 7.21 -8.77 3.21
N THR A 79 6.69 -9.21 4.36
CA THR A 79 5.40 -9.92 4.44
C THR A 79 4.25 -9.10 3.87
N VAL A 80 4.22 -7.80 4.15
CA VAL A 80 3.22 -6.88 3.59
C VAL A 80 3.34 -6.82 2.08
N ALA A 81 4.55 -6.60 1.55
CA ALA A 81 4.80 -6.48 0.12
C ALA A 81 4.42 -7.74 -0.66
N ASP A 82 4.51 -8.91 -0.06
CA ASP A 82 4.13 -10.18 -0.68
C ASP A 82 2.60 -10.35 -0.78
N GLY A 83 1.83 -9.66 0.07
CA GLY A 83 0.37 -9.62 0.00
C GLY A 83 -0.20 -8.54 -0.92
N LEU A 84 0.63 -7.63 -1.44
CA LEU A 84 0.21 -6.54 -2.32
C LEU A 84 0.14 -6.98 -3.78
N THR A 85 -0.75 -6.35 -4.55
CA THR A 85 -0.78 -6.48 -6.02
C THR A 85 0.48 -5.85 -6.64
N ASP A 86 0.80 -6.20 -7.89
CA ASP A 86 1.96 -5.63 -8.60
C ASP A 86 1.95 -4.10 -8.66
N TYR A 87 0.76 -3.50 -8.81
CA TYR A 87 0.58 -2.06 -8.82
C TYR A 87 0.86 -1.44 -7.44
N GLN A 88 0.36 -2.05 -6.37
CA GLN A 88 0.52 -1.53 -5.01
C GLN A 88 1.94 -1.68 -4.47
N ARG A 89 2.68 -2.68 -4.96
CA ARG A 89 4.06 -2.94 -4.55
C ARG A 89 5.10 -2.32 -5.49
N ALA A 90 4.71 -1.44 -6.40
CA ALA A 90 5.66 -0.73 -7.24
C ALA A 90 6.59 0.16 -6.39
N GLY A 91 7.86 0.26 -6.78
CA GLY A 91 8.90 0.95 -6.01
C GLY A 91 9.68 0.01 -5.08
N MET A 92 10.20 0.53 -3.97
CA MET A 92 11.06 -0.22 -3.06
C MET A 92 10.31 -0.74 -1.83
N TRP A 93 10.38 -2.06 -1.63
CA TRP A 93 9.84 -2.74 -0.46
C TRP A 93 10.89 -3.66 0.14
N ALA A 94 11.15 -3.53 1.44
CA ALA A 94 12.11 -4.36 2.17
C ALA A 94 13.50 -4.48 1.49
N GLY A 95 13.99 -3.37 0.88
CA GLY A 95 15.28 -3.32 0.18
C GLY A 95 15.28 -3.90 -1.24
N ILE A 96 14.12 -4.29 -1.74
CA ILE A 96 13.91 -4.91 -3.04
C ILE A 96 13.07 -3.96 -3.90
N ILE A 97 13.58 -3.62 -5.08
CA ILE A 97 12.83 -2.88 -6.09
C ILE A 97 11.84 -3.84 -6.75
N ARG A 98 10.57 -3.45 -6.78
CA ARG A 98 9.43 -4.17 -7.33
C ARG A 98 8.68 -3.23 -8.29
N GLY A 99 7.91 -3.80 -9.21
CA GLY A 99 7.20 -3.04 -10.25
C GLY A 99 7.79 -3.22 -11.65
N ARG A 100 7.01 -2.85 -12.66
CA ARG A 100 7.39 -3.00 -14.07
C ARG A 100 8.27 -1.81 -14.47
N PRO A 101 9.33 -1.96 -15.27
CA PRO A 101 9.83 -0.83 -16.02
C PRO A 101 8.68 -0.28 -16.88
N ARG A 102 8.38 1.02 -16.80
CA ARG A 102 7.56 1.68 -17.81
C ARG A 102 8.29 1.60 -19.15
N THR A 103 8.15 0.49 -19.87
CA THR A 103 8.43 0.44 -21.30
C THR A 103 7.50 1.45 -21.95
N GLY A 104 8.09 2.42 -22.64
CA GLY A 104 7.44 3.58 -23.22
C GLY A 104 6.13 3.24 -23.93
N ASP A 105 5.10 3.98 -23.55
CA ASP A 105 3.90 4.19 -24.36
C ASP A 105 4.08 5.58 -24.99
N GLU A 106 4.91 5.61 -26.04
CA GLU A 106 4.87 6.63 -27.08
C GLU A 106 4.74 5.86 -28.40
N SER A 107 3.51 5.80 -28.92
CA SER A 107 3.17 5.53 -30.31
C SER A 107 2.20 6.60 -30.77
#